data_AF-A0AAU8JIE5-F1
#
_entry.id   AF-A0AAU8JIE5-F1
#
_cell.length_a   1.000
_cell.length_b   1.000
_cell.length_c   1.000
_cell.angle_alpha   90.00
_cell.angle_beta   90.00
_cell.angle_gamma   90.00
#
_symmetry.space_group_name_H-M   'P 1'
#
loop_
_entity.id
_entity.type
_entity.pdbx_description
1 polymer ?
#
loop_
_entity_poly.entity_id
_entity_poly.type
_entity_poly.pdbx_seq_one_letter_code
_entity_poly.pdbx_strand_id
1 'polypeptide(L)'
;MVHLFLPVYLETRFLFWRTNGCYLNDSGRRKFLKAFVQRMEETITNEAGEVQPKWDLLTQQVKKYKQFVYQPTELYSPYQIR
;
A
#
# COMPACT_ATOMS: atom_id res chain seq x y z
N MET A 1 -13.99 0.56 -11.92
CA MET A 1 -14.66 0.95 -10.66
C MET A 1 -13.76 0.47 -9.51
N VAL A 2 -12.87 1.35 -9.03
CA VAL A 2 -11.87 0.98 -8.02
C VAL A 2 -12.58 0.93 -6.68
N HIS A 3 -12.93 -0.27 -6.23
CA HIS A 3 -13.28 -0.52 -4.84
C HIS A 3 -12.04 -0.23 -3.99
N LEU A 4 -11.97 0.99 -3.46
CA LEU A 4 -11.07 1.35 -2.38
C LEU A 4 -11.37 0.40 -1.20
N PHE A 5 -10.57 -0.66 -1.10
CA PHE A 5 -10.44 -1.52 0.08
C PHE A 5 -9.79 -0.69 1.21
N LEU A 6 -10.52 0.28 1.74
CA LEU A 6 -10.35 0.75 3.10
C LEU A 6 -11.38 -0.03 3.92
N PRO A 7 -11.01 -1.15 4.57
CA PRO A 7 -11.93 -1.94 5.37
C PRO A 7 -12.13 -1.24 6.72
N VAL A 8 -12.40 0.06 6.70
CA VAL A 8 -12.80 0.86 7.85
C VAL A 8 -13.50 2.07 7.26
N TYR A 9 -14.83 2.10 7.34
CA TYR A 9 -15.57 3.36 7.29
C TYR A 9 -14.85 4.35 8.22
N LEU A 10 -14.13 5.31 7.65
CA LEU A 10 -13.63 6.46 8.38
C LEU A 10 -14.87 7.29 8.69
N GLU A 11 -15.55 6.91 9.77
CA GLU A 11 -16.62 7.72 10.31
C GLU A 11 -16.11 9.15 10.51
N THR A 12 -16.96 10.14 10.22
CA THR A 12 -16.64 11.57 10.30
C THR A 12 -16.05 11.98 11.65
N ARG A 13 -16.30 11.23 12.73
CA ARG A 13 -15.66 11.42 14.06
C ARG A 13 -14.14 11.27 14.08
N PHE A 14 -13.54 10.62 13.08
CA PHE A 14 -12.08 10.45 12.96
C PHE A 14 -11.43 11.53 12.09
N LEU A 15 -12.23 12.46 11.59
CA LEU A 15 -11.82 13.51 10.67
C LEU A 15 -12.02 14.88 11.32
N PHE A 16 -11.22 15.85 10.92
CA PHE A 16 -11.48 17.26 11.18
C PHE A 16 -11.25 18.07 9.91
N TRP A 17 -12.01 19.14 9.76
CA TRP A 17 -11.94 20.04 8.61
C TRP A 17 -11.15 21.30 8.97
N ARG A 18 -10.30 21.74 8.04
CA ARG A 18 -9.74 23.09 8.02
C ARG A 18 -10.02 23.71 6.67
N THR A 19 -9.77 25.02 6.55
CA THR A 19 -10.00 25.81 5.33
C THR A 19 -9.44 25.17 4.06
N ASN A 20 -8.37 24.36 4.16
CA ASN A 20 -7.68 23.75 3.03
C ASN A 20 -7.82 22.22 2.93
N GLY A 21 -8.76 21.60 3.67
CA GLY A 21 -9.06 20.18 3.48
C GLY A 21 -9.51 19.39 4.70
N CYS A 22 -9.59 18.08 4.49
CA CYS A 22 -9.96 17.08 5.50
C CYS A 22 -8.71 16.38 6.02
N TYR A 23 -8.61 16.21 7.33
CA TYR A 23 -7.47 15.58 7.98
C TYR A 23 -7.91 14.51 8.97
N LEU A 24 -7.08 13.48 9.15
CA LEU A 24 -7.25 12.54 10.25
C LEU A 24 -6.89 13.21 11.57
N ASN A 25 -7.82 13.17 12.53
CA ASN A 25 -7.51 13.51 13.91
C ASN A 25 -6.62 12.44 14.55
N ASP A 26 -6.21 12.65 15.80
CA ASP A 26 -5.25 11.78 16.48
C ASP A 26 -5.71 10.32 16.55
N SER A 27 -7.00 10.07 16.80
CA SER A 27 -7.55 8.72 16.84
C SER A 27 -7.64 8.11 15.44
N GLY A 28 -8.02 8.90 14.43
CA GLY A 28 -8.02 8.51 13.02
C GLY A 28 -6.63 8.11 12.52
N ARG A 29 -5.59 8.89 12.85
CA ARG A 29 -4.20 8.58 12.48
C ARG A 29 -3.74 7.26 13.09
N ARG A 30 -4.00 7.04 14.38
CA ARG A 30 -3.66 5.76 15.05
C ARG A 30 -4.38 4.57 14.41
N LYS A 31 -5.68 4.73 14.13
CA LYS A 31 -6.49 3.66 13.51
C LYS A 31 -5.97 3.32 12.11
N PHE A 32 -5.72 4.34 11.29
CA PHE A 32 -5.18 4.17 9.95
C PHE A 32 -3.80 3.50 9.98
N LEU A 33 -2.87 4.00 10.81
CA LEU A 33 -1.51 3.46 10.87
C LEU A 33 -1.51 1.99 11.30
N LYS A 34 -2.32 1.63 12.30
CA LYS A 34 -2.47 0.23 12.74
C LYS A 34 -2.98 -0.66 11.60
N ALA A 35 -4.07 -0.25 10.94
CA ALA A 35 -4.65 -1.03 9.84
C ALA A 35 -3.69 -1.13 8.65
N PHE A 36 -2.94 -0.07 8.36
CA PHE A 36 -1.93 -0.05 7.31
C PHE A 36 -0.81 -1.06 7.61
N VAL A 37 -0.19 -0.98 8.79
CA VAL A 37 0.88 -1.91 9.18
C VAL A 37 0.39 -3.37 9.13
N GLN A 38 -0.77 -3.65 9.71
CA GLN A 38 -1.36 -5.00 9.67
C GLN A 38 -1.56 -5.49 8.24
N ARG A 39 -2.10 -4.64 7.35
CA ARG A 39 -2.28 -4.99 5.93
C ARG A 39 -0.94 -5.25 5.24
N MET A 40 0.10 -4.51 5.57
CA MET A 40 1.44 -4.68 4.98
C MET A 40 2.11 -5.98 5.44
N GLU A 41 1.79 -6.45 6.65
CA GLU A 41 2.29 -7.70 7.24
C GLU A 41 1.51 -8.95 6.79
N GLU A 42 0.30 -8.79 6.23
CA GLU A 42 -0.46 -9.90 5.65
C GLU A 42 0.40 -10.69 4.65
N THR A 43 0.34 -12.01 4.74
CA THR A 43 1.05 -12.91 3.83
C THR A 43 0.30 -13.08 2.51
N ILE A 44 1.08 -13.23 1.44
CA ILE A 44 0.60 -13.57 0.10
C ILE A 44 1.50 -14.65 -0.48
N THR A 45 0.96 -15.42 -1.41
CA THR A 45 1.73 -16.32 -2.25
C THR A 45 2.08 -15.59 -3.54
N ASN A 46 3.36 -15.48 -3.87
CA ASN A 46 3.82 -14.85 -5.11
C ASN A 46 3.66 -15.79 -6.32
N GLU A 47 3.99 -15.29 -7.52
CA GLU A 47 3.88 -16.07 -8.77
C GLU A 47 4.80 -17.31 -8.80
N ALA A 48 5.86 -17.31 -7.99
CA ALA A 48 6.78 -18.46 -7.82
C ALA A 48 6.30 -19.46 -6.76
N GLY A 49 5.15 -19.22 -6.11
CA GLY A 49 4.61 -20.09 -5.06
C GLY A 49 5.20 -19.83 -3.66
N GLU A 50 6.02 -18.79 -3.50
CA GLU A 50 6.64 -18.46 -2.21
C GLU A 50 5.70 -17.61 -1.36
N VAL A 51 5.70 -17.86 -0.04
CA VAL A 51 4.93 -17.07 0.92
C VAL A 51 5.78 -15.91 1.40
N GLN A 52 5.28 -14.69 1.20
CA GLN A 52 5.96 -13.45 1.58
C GLN A 52 4.97 -12.42 2.15
N PRO A 53 5.41 -11.48 2.98
CA PRO A 53 4.54 -10.37 3.42
C PRO A 53 4.26 -9.40 2.25
N LYS A 54 3.10 -8.74 2.28
CA LYS A 54 2.70 -7.78 1.24
C LYS A 54 3.69 -6.64 1.05
N TRP A 55 4.36 -6.17 2.10
CA TRP A 55 5.36 -5.11 1.98
C TRP A 55 6.54 -5.49 1.10
N ASP A 56 6.86 -6.79 1.01
CA ASP A 56 7.98 -7.21 0.18
C ASP A 56 7.71 -6.98 -1.32
N LEU A 57 6.44 -6.99 -1.74
CA LEU A 57 6.08 -6.59 -3.12
C LEU A 57 6.56 -5.18 -3.45
N LEU A 58 6.44 -4.23 -2.53
CA LEU A 58 6.89 -2.85 -2.74
C LEU A 58 8.41 -2.82 -2.91
N THR A 59 9.14 -3.54 -2.06
CA THR A 59 10.60 -3.67 -2.14
C THR A 59 11.03 -4.29 -3.46
N GLN A 60 10.34 -5.33 -3.92
CA GLN A 60 10.60 -5.95 -5.22
C GLN A 60 10.38 -4.98 -6.38
N GLN A 61 9.34 -4.15 -6.33
CA GLN A 61 9.10 -3.12 -7.36
C GLN A 61 10.21 -2.07 -7.39
N VAL A 62 10.70 -1.62 -6.23
CA VAL A 62 11.85 -0.70 -6.15
C VAL A 62 13.11 -1.34 -6.75
N LYS A 63 13.36 -2.63 -6.46
CA LYS A 63 14.50 -3.38 -7.03
C LYS A 63 14.37 -3.52 -8.55
N LYS A 64 13.20 -3.88 -9.07
CA LYS A 64 12.94 -4.00 -10.52
C LYS A 64 13.11 -2.66 -11.24
N TYR A 65 12.61 -1.57 -10.65
CA TYR A 65 12.80 -0.24 -11.21
C TYR A 65 14.28 0.17 -11.22
N LYS A 66 15.00 -0.08 -10.10
CA LYS A 66 16.44 0.16 -10.01
C LYS A 66 17.18 -0.60 -11.12
N GLN A 67 16.88 -1.88 -11.32
CA GLN A 67 17.48 -2.71 -12.36
C GLN A 67 17.24 -2.15 -13.76
N PHE A 68 16.01 -1.76 -14.09
CA PHE A 68 15.67 -1.10 -15.35
C PHE A 68 16.48 0.19 -15.58
N VAL A 69 16.69 1.01 -14.55
CA VAL A 69 17.51 2.23 -14.67
C VAL A 69 18.97 1.92 -15.01
N TYR A 70 19.55 0.87 -14.42
CA TYR A 70 20.94 0.46 -14.69
C TYR A 70 21.11 -0.35 -15.99
N GLN A 71 20.10 -1.12 -16.37
CA GLN A 71 20.12 -2.00 -17.54
C GLN A 71 18.80 -1.86 -18.32
N PRO A 72 18.65 -0.82 -19.16
CA PRO A 72 17.37 -0.47 -19.81
C PRO A 72 16.87 -1.50 -20.83
N THR A 73 17.72 -2.44 -21.24
CA THR A 73 17.33 -3.57 -22.10
C THR A 73 16.38 -4.54 -21.38
N GLU A 74 16.39 -4.57 -20.06
CA GLU A 74 15.46 -5.36 -19.26
C GLU A 74 14.24 -4.49 -18.89
N LEU A 75 13.10 -4.78 -19.50
CA LEU A 75 11.89 -3.98 -19.30
C LEU A 75 11.36 -4.11 -17.87
N TYR A 76 11.01 -2.96 -17.29
CA TYR A 76 10.29 -2.92 -16.02
C TYR A 76 8.86 -3.42 -16.19
N SER A 77 8.47 -4.43 -15.40
CA SER A 77 7.10 -4.94 -15.33
C SER A 77 6.43 -4.53 -14.02
N PRO A 78 5.47 -3.57 -14.04
CA PRO A 78 4.78 -3.10 -12.85
C PRO A 78 3.91 -4.18 -12.21
N TYR A 79 3.79 -4.15 -10.89
CA TYR A 79 2.86 -5.01 -10.16
C TYR A 79 1.40 -4.73 -10.59
N GLN A 80 0.68 -5.79 -10.97
CA GLN A 80 -0.73 -5.72 -11.36
C GLN A 80 -1.62 -6.09 -10.18
N ILE A 81 -2.45 -5.16 -9.72
CA ILE A 81 -3.48 -5.42 -8.71
C ILE A 81 -4.63 -6.16 -9.43
N ARG A 82 -4.92 -7.40 -9.04
CA ARG A 82 -6.08 -8.17 -9.53
C ARG A 82 -7.21 -8.14 -8.52
#